data_AF-A0ABD5V172-F1
#
_entry.id   AF-A0ABD5V172-F1
#
_cell.length_a   1.000
_cell.length_b   1.000
_cell.length_c   1.000
_cell.angle_alpha   90.00
_cell.angle_beta   90.00
_cell.angle_gamma   90.00
#
_symmetry.space_group_name_H-M   'P 1'
#
loop_
_entity.id
_entity.type
_entity.pdbx_description
1 polymer ?
#
loop_
_entity_poly.entity_id
_entity_poly.type
_entity_poly.pdbx_seq_one_letter_code
_entity_poly.pdbx_strand_id
1 'polypeptide(L)'
;MSDPDLDQVRTELQHAREADTGELNESLNSLTQALDQLDEEGNEPKPEHLDSIHDELVRLQEGYGEGGSSATSQSGDDEEIRDHLRRARDHVRAYRENVDELSE
;
A
#
# COMPACT_ATOMS: atom_id res chain seq x y z
N MET A 1 2.69 -20.38 3.57
CA MET A 1 4.00 -19.70 3.69
C MET A 1 3.68 -18.28 3.34
N SER A 2 3.92 -17.32 4.22
CA SER A 2 3.61 -15.93 3.91
C SER A 2 4.48 -15.46 2.75
N ASP A 3 3.86 -14.78 1.79
CA ASP A 3 4.53 -14.35 0.58
C ASP A 3 5.44 -13.14 0.90
N PRO A 4 6.75 -13.23 0.64
CA PRO A 4 7.71 -12.21 1.09
C PRO A 4 7.44 -10.83 0.48
N ASP A 5 6.90 -10.78 -0.74
CA ASP A 5 6.53 -9.54 -1.40
C ASP A 5 5.31 -8.89 -0.73
N LEU A 6 4.29 -9.69 -0.37
CA LEU A 6 3.13 -9.18 0.37
C LEU A 6 3.51 -8.71 1.78
N ASP A 7 4.45 -9.38 2.43
CA ASP A 7 4.98 -8.98 3.75
C ASP A 7 5.67 -7.61 3.69
N GLN A 8 6.40 -7.33 2.60
CA GLN A 8 6.97 -6.00 2.36
C GLN A 8 5.90 -4.92 2.18
N VAL A 9 4.85 -5.20 1.40
CA VAL A 9 3.74 -4.25 1.23
C VAL A 9 3.08 -3.94 2.59
N ARG A 10 2.81 -4.98 3.41
CA ARG A 10 2.26 -4.80 4.75
C ARG A 10 3.15 -3.96 5.66
N THR A 11 4.47 -4.19 5.59
CA THR A 11 5.46 -3.44 6.36
C THR A 11 5.43 -1.95 5.99
N GLU A 12 5.45 -1.63 4.70
CA GLU A 12 5.39 -0.25 4.23
C GLU A 12 4.04 0.43 4.59
N LEU A 13 2.93 -0.29 4.47
CA LEU A 13 1.61 0.19 4.93
C LEU A 13 1.57 0.46 6.44
N GLN A 14 2.22 -0.40 7.23
CA GLN A 14 2.31 -0.23 8.68
C GLN A 14 3.13 1.01 9.03
N HIS A 15 4.27 1.23 8.38
CA HIS A 15 5.07 2.44 8.59
C HIS A 15 4.31 3.71 8.19
N ALA A 16 3.62 3.70 7.04
CA ALA A 16 2.74 4.80 6.64
C ALA A 16 1.66 5.08 7.69
N ARG A 17 1.14 4.03 8.35
CA ARG A 17 0.10 4.15 9.40
C ARG A 17 0.67 4.64 10.73
N GLU A 18 1.90 4.28 11.06
CA GLU A 18 2.58 4.78 12.26
C GLU A 18 2.92 6.27 12.13
N ALA A 19 3.26 6.71 10.92
CA ALA A 19 3.46 8.11 10.60
C ALA A 19 2.13 8.89 10.45
N ASP A 20 1.06 8.25 9.96
CA ASP A 20 -0.26 8.88 9.83
C ASP A 20 -1.10 8.77 11.12
N THR A 21 -1.30 9.91 11.80
CA THR A 21 -2.18 9.98 12.98
C THR A 21 -3.65 10.31 12.62
N GLY A 22 -4.05 10.19 11.35
CA GLY A 22 -5.23 10.85 10.80
C GLY A 22 -6.12 9.95 9.92
N GLU A 23 -6.61 10.53 8.82
CA GLU A 23 -7.63 9.96 7.92
C GLU A 23 -7.13 8.78 7.07
N LEU A 24 -5.82 8.62 6.86
CA LEU A 24 -5.31 7.49 6.05
C LEU A 24 -5.34 6.18 6.83
N ASN A 25 -5.34 6.24 8.16
CA ASN A 25 -5.32 5.06 9.01
C ASN A 25 -6.46 4.06 8.69
N GLU A 26 -7.67 4.54 8.40
CA GLU A 26 -8.79 3.67 8.00
C GLU A 26 -8.53 2.98 6.66
N SER A 27 -8.00 3.70 5.68
CA SER A 27 -7.70 3.16 4.34
C SER A 27 -6.51 2.21 4.35
N LEU A 28 -5.45 2.55 5.09
CA LEU A 28 -4.27 1.70 5.32
C LEU A 28 -4.65 0.40 6.04
N ASN A 29 -5.60 0.49 6.99
CA ASN A 29 -6.13 -0.69 7.67
C ASN A 29 -6.93 -1.58 6.71
N SER A 30 -7.81 -0.98 5.88
CA SER A 30 -8.56 -1.70 4.85
C SER A 30 -7.63 -2.45 3.87
N LEU A 31 -6.57 -1.78 3.39
CA LEU A 31 -5.54 -2.37 2.54
C LEU A 31 -4.80 -3.53 3.22
N THR A 32 -4.41 -3.35 4.49
CA THR A 32 -3.75 -4.40 5.26
C THR A 32 -4.66 -5.62 5.44
N GLN A 33 -5.95 -5.40 5.70
CA GLN A 33 -6.93 -6.49 5.82
C GLN A 33 -7.16 -7.21 4.49
N ALA A 34 -7.17 -6.49 3.35
CA ALA A 34 -7.26 -7.11 2.03
C ALA A 34 -6.05 -8.01 1.74
N LEU A 35 -4.84 -7.55 2.13
CA LEU A 35 -3.61 -8.34 2.05
C LEU A 35 -3.64 -9.55 2.99
N ASP A 36 -4.21 -9.43 4.19
CA ASP A 36 -4.38 -10.57 5.11
C ASP A 36 -5.37 -11.60 4.58
N GLN A 37 -6.50 -11.18 4.01
CA GLN A 37 -7.47 -12.09 3.39
C GLN A 37 -6.86 -12.87 2.22
N LEU A 38 -6.04 -12.20 1.40
CA LEU A 38 -5.27 -12.83 0.33
C LEU A 38 -4.35 -13.96 0.83
N ASP A 39 -3.64 -13.75 1.94
CA ASP A 39 -2.72 -14.74 2.51
C ASP A 39 -3.48 -15.86 3.27
N GLU A 40 -4.54 -15.50 4.01
CA GLU A 40 -5.35 -16.44 4.81
C GLU A 40 -6.17 -17.41 3.95
N GLU A 41 -6.68 -16.97 2.80
CA GLU A 41 -7.40 -17.86 1.88
C GLU A 41 -6.48 -18.91 1.25
N GLY A 42 -5.15 -18.75 1.35
CA GLY A 42 -4.18 -19.62 0.69
C GLY A 42 -4.36 -19.67 -0.84
N ASN A 43 -5.15 -18.74 -1.38
CA ASN A 43 -5.35 -18.55 -2.80
C ASN A 43 -4.14 -17.80 -3.33
N GLU A 44 -3.57 -18.27 -4.43
CA GLU A 44 -2.57 -17.51 -5.16
C GLU A 44 -3.14 -16.12 -5.46
N PRO A 45 -2.43 -15.04 -5.07
CA PRO A 45 -2.90 -13.70 -5.30
C PRO A 45 -3.08 -13.50 -6.78
N LYS A 46 -4.28 -13.10 -7.16
CA LYS A 46 -4.62 -12.86 -8.55
C LYS A 46 -4.20 -11.46 -8.96
N PRO A 47 -3.84 -11.24 -10.23
CA PRO A 47 -3.54 -9.91 -10.77
C PRO A 47 -4.65 -8.89 -10.44
N GLU A 48 -5.92 -9.30 -10.47
CA GLU A 48 -7.08 -8.45 -10.16
C GLU A 48 -7.07 -7.89 -8.71
N HIS A 49 -6.62 -8.67 -7.73
CA HIS A 49 -6.55 -8.23 -6.35
C HIS A 49 -5.38 -7.24 -6.16
N LEU A 50 -4.25 -7.51 -6.82
CA LEU A 50 -3.07 -6.65 -6.79
C LEU A 50 -3.32 -5.32 -7.51
N ASP A 51 -4.02 -5.33 -8.64
CA ASP A 51 -4.46 -4.12 -9.35
C ASP A 51 -5.38 -3.27 -8.44
N SER A 52 -6.31 -3.88 -7.71
CA SER A 52 -7.19 -3.15 -6.77
C SER A 52 -6.40 -2.49 -5.63
N ILE A 53 -5.42 -3.19 -5.05
CA ILE A 53 -4.55 -2.65 -3.99
C ILE A 53 -3.69 -1.50 -4.55
N HIS A 54 -3.16 -1.66 -5.76
CA HIS A 54 -2.37 -0.64 -6.43
C HIS A 54 -3.20 0.63 -6.69
N ASP A 55 -4.43 0.51 -7.20
CA ASP A 55 -5.34 1.64 -7.42
C ASP A 55 -5.65 2.39 -6.11
N GLU A 56 -5.89 1.67 -5.02
CA GLU A 56 -6.17 2.27 -3.71
C GLU A 56 -4.93 3.01 -3.16
N LEU A 57 -3.73 2.43 -3.28
CA LEU A 57 -2.47 3.09 -2.93
C LEU A 57 -2.24 4.37 -3.75
N VAL A 58 -2.54 4.36 -5.05
CA VAL A 58 -2.46 5.55 -5.90
C VAL A 58 -3.42 6.63 -5.41
N ARG A 59 -4.69 6.28 -5.14
CA ARG A 59 -5.68 7.23 -4.61
C ARG A 59 -5.26 7.82 -3.27
N LEU A 60 -4.68 7.02 -2.38
CA LEU A 60 -4.18 7.50 -1.09
C LEU A 60 -3.02 8.49 -1.27
N GLN A 61 -2.07 8.16 -2.16
CA GLN A 61 -0.94 9.02 -2.45
C GLN A 61 -1.39 10.35 -3.10
N GLU A 62 -2.36 10.31 -4.01
CA GLU A 62 -2.94 11.49 -4.68
C GLU A 62 -3.77 12.35 -3.73
N GLY A 63 -4.61 11.72 -2.91
CA GLY A 63 -5.42 12.40 -1.88
C GLY A 63 -4.57 13.19 -0.89
N TYR A 64 -3.37 12.68 -0.57
CA TYR A 64 -2.41 13.36 0.30
C TYR A 64 -1.62 14.47 -0.40
N GLY A 65 -1.47 14.40 -1.73
CA GLY A 65 -0.77 15.41 -2.53
C GLY A 65 -1.62 16.63 -2.89
N GLU A 66 -2.93 16.47 -3.07
CA GLU A 66 -3.79 17.50 -3.65
C GLU A 66 -4.40 18.47 -2.60
N GLY A 67 -4.44 18.09 -1.32
CA GLY A 67 -4.94 18.93 -0.21
C GLY A 67 -3.92 19.89 0.43
N GLY A 68 -2.62 19.73 0.13
CA GLY A 68 -1.52 20.35 0.87
C GLY A 68 -0.99 21.68 0.34
N SER A 69 -1.76 22.46 -0.42
CA SER A 69 -1.40 23.86 -0.72
C SER A 69 -1.83 24.79 0.41
N SER A 70 -1.30 24.60 1.62
CA SER A 70 -1.21 25.66 2.63
C SER A 70 -0.28 25.21 3.76
N ALA A 71 0.96 25.66 3.66
CA ALA A 71 1.80 26.15 4.76
C ALA A 71 1.32 25.78 6.18
N THR A 72 2.01 24.82 6.84
CA THR A 72 2.70 25.00 8.13
C THR A 72 3.21 23.65 8.66
N SER A 73 4.53 23.49 8.74
CA SER A 73 5.25 22.75 9.79
C SER A 73 5.06 21.24 10.01
N GLN A 74 4.36 20.49 9.15
CA GLN A 74 4.22 19.02 9.30
C GLN A 74 5.02 18.18 8.27
N SER A 75 5.88 18.83 7.47
CA SER A 75 6.51 18.28 6.26
C SER A 75 7.38 17.01 6.41
N GLY A 76 7.67 16.54 7.63
CA GLY A 76 8.48 15.33 7.85
C GLY A 76 7.65 14.07 7.72
N ASP A 77 6.60 13.96 8.53
CA ASP A 77 5.71 12.81 8.55
C ASP A 77 4.94 12.69 7.22
N ASP A 78 4.52 13.82 6.64
CA ASP A 78 3.83 13.83 5.35
C ASP A 78 4.66 13.30 4.16
N GLU A 79 5.98 13.55 4.18
CA GLU A 79 6.90 13.06 3.16
C GLU A 79 7.21 11.57 3.39
N GLU A 80 7.38 11.18 4.66
CA GLU A 80 7.60 9.79 5.06
C GLU A 80 6.42 8.90 4.69
N ILE A 81 5.18 9.32 4.97
CA ILE A 81 3.95 8.61 4.56
C ILE A 81 3.91 8.44 3.04
N ARG A 82 4.22 9.48 2.27
CA ARG A 82 4.25 9.41 0.80
C ARG A 82 5.33 8.46 0.29
N ASP A 83 6.49 8.42 0.93
CA ASP A 83 7.57 7.51 0.55
C ASP A 83 7.18 6.06 0.83
N HIS A 84 6.57 5.79 1.98
CA HIS A 84 6.04 4.47 2.33
C HIS A 84 4.92 4.01 1.38
N LEU A 85 3.94 4.87 1.09
CA LEU A 85 2.88 4.58 0.11
C LEU A 85 3.45 4.30 -1.28
N ARG A 86 4.47 5.07 -1.70
CA ARG A 86 5.15 4.85 -2.97
C ARG A 86 5.87 3.50 -3.00
N ARG A 87 6.59 3.14 -1.93
CA ARG A 87 7.28 1.84 -1.83
C ARG A 87 6.28 0.69 -1.84
N ALA A 88 5.21 0.78 -1.04
CA ALA A 88 4.13 -0.20 -1.04
C ALA A 88 3.59 -0.41 -2.46
N ARG A 89 3.37 0.67 -3.21
CA ARG A 89 2.90 0.60 -4.61
C ARG A 89 3.90 -0.08 -5.53
N ASP A 90 5.17 0.29 -5.45
CA ASP A 90 6.23 -0.34 -6.25
C ASP A 90 6.35 -1.84 -5.93
N HIS A 91 6.21 -2.24 -4.65
CA HIS A 91 6.18 -3.65 -4.25
C HIS A 91 4.97 -4.39 -4.82
N VAL A 92 3.76 -3.83 -4.71
CA VAL A 92 2.54 -4.43 -5.29
C VAL A 92 2.68 -4.60 -6.80
N ARG A 93 3.25 -3.60 -7.48
CA ARG A 93 3.49 -3.65 -8.92
C ARG A 93 4.48 -4.76 -9.28
N ALA A 94 5.63 -4.82 -8.61
CA ALA A 94 6.64 -5.85 -8.85
C ALA A 94 6.07 -7.25 -8.59
N TYR A 95 5.27 -7.40 -7.53
CA TYR A 95 4.62 -8.65 -7.22
C TYR A 95 3.58 -9.06 -8.27
N ARG A 96 2.80 -8.09 -8.77
CA ARG A 96 1.85 -8.30 -9.87
C ARG A 96 2.55 -8.74 -11.15
N GLU A 97 3.70 -8.15 -11.48
CA GLU A 97 4.53 -8.58 -12.61
C GLU A 97 5.02 -10.03 -12.42
N ASN A 98 5.51 -10.39 -11.22
CA ASN A 98 5.91 -11.77 -10.92
C ASN A 98 4.74 -12.77 -11.02
N VAL A 99 3.57 -12.42 -10.51
CA VAL A 99 2.36 -13.27 -10.58
C VAL A 99 1.90 -13.46 -12.02
N ASP A 100 1.95 -12.41 -12.84
CA ASP A 100 1.63 -12.47 -14.27
C ASP A 100 2.60 -13.40 -15.01
N GLU A 101 3.91 -13.26 -14.79
CA GLU A 101 4.94 -14.14 -15.37
C GLU A 101 4.81 -15.61 -14.96
N LEU A 102 4.37 -15.88 -13.72
CA LEU A 102 4.11 -17.23 -13.23
C LEU A 102 2.81 -17.84 -13.77
N SER A 103 1.92 -17.01 -14.30
CA SER A 103 0.63 -17.43 -14.87
C SER A 103 0.70 -17.79 -16.37
N GLU A 104 1.85 -17.55 -17.03
CA GLU A 104 2.14 -17.89 -18.44
C GLU A 104 2.72 -19.31 -18.64
#